data_AF-A0A2S9LUN5-F1
#
_entry.id   AF-A0A2S9LUN5-F1
#
_cell.length_a   1.000
_cell.length_b   1.000
_cell.length_c   1.000
_cell.angle_alpha   90.00
_cell.angle_beta   90.00
_cell.angle_gamma   90.00
#
_symmetry.space_group_name_H-M   'P 1'
#
loop_
_entity.id
_entity.type
_entity.pdbx_description
1 polymer ?
#
loop_
_entity_poly.entity_id
_entity_poly.type
_entity_poly.pdbx_seq_one_letter_code
_entity_poly.pdbx_strand_id
1 'polypeptide(L)' 'MKKTKWPVAFVFAMSALLAGCESVPPDAPPRPPPKAEMSPVLPSWSTTTWVMGYWKWDGTEWIWIPGHLAPKP' A
#
# COMPACT_ATOMS: atom_id res chain seq x y z
N MET A 1 -4.08 22.13 -42.50
CA MET A 1 -3.43 20.90 -41.98
C MET A 1 -2.58 21.19 -40.74
N LYS A 2 -3.12 21.38 -39.52
CA LYS A 2 -2.29 21.60 -38.30
C LYS A 2 -3.04 21.35 -36.97
N LYS A 3 -3.57 20.16 -36.62
CA LYS A 3 -4.16 19.97 -35.26
C LYS A 3 -4.04 18.57 -34.59
N THR A 4 -3.19 17.65 -35.05
CA THR A 4 -3.17 16.26 -34.50
C THR A 4 -2.04 15.97 -33.51
N LYS A 5 -1.30 16.97 -33.01
CA LYS A 5 -0.12 16.73 -32.13
C LYS A 5 -0.41 16.75 -30.63
N TRP A 6 -1.57 17.23 -30.19
CA TRP A 6 -1.93 17.31 -28.77
C TRP A 6 -2.47 16.00 -28.15
N PRO A 7 -3.31 15.18 -28.82
CA PRO A 7 -3.92 14.03 -28.16
C PRO A 7 -2.89 12.92 -27.86
N VAL A 8 -1.87 12.76 -28.70
CA VAL A 8 -0.81 11.75 -28.51
C VAL A 8 0.05 12.07 -27.30
N ALA A 9 0.42 13.34 -27.10
CA ALA A 9 1.18 13.76 -25.92
C ALA A 9 0.39 13.56 -24.62
N PHE A 10 -0.92 13.79 -24.67
CA PHE A 10 -1.80 13.62 -23.50
C PHE A 10 -1.97 12.14 -23.13
N VAL A 11 -2.15 11.26 -24.11
CA VAL A 11 -2.26 9.81 -23.90
C VAL A 11 -0.95 9.23 -23.33
N PHE A 12 0.21 9.71 -23.79
CA PHE A 12 1.50 9.25 -23.28
C PHE A 12 1.73 9.70 -21.83
N ALA A 13 1.40 10.95 -21.50
CA ALA A 13 1.48 11.46 -20.13
C ALA A 13 0.53 10.69 -19.17
N MET A 14 -0.67 10.36 -19.64
CA MET A 14 -1.65 9.62 -18.84
C MET A 14 -1.22 8.16 -18.59
N SER A 15 -0.58 7.52 -19.56
CA SER A 15 -0.09 6.14 -19.43
C SER A 15 1.07 6.01 -18.44
N ALA A 16 1.94 7.03 -18.36
CA ALA A 16 3.04 7.06 -17.39
C ALA A 16 2.55 7.12 -15.93
N LEU A 17 1.37 7.68 -15.68
CA LEU A 17 0.76 7.77 -14.34
C LEU A 17 0.25 6.41 -13.81
N LEU A 18 -0.01 5.43 -14.68
CA LEU A 18 -0.50 4.10 -14.28
C LEU A 18 0.61 3.10 -13.94
N ALA A 19 1.88 3.44 -14.17
CA ALA A 19 3.02 2.53 -13.96
C ALA A 19 3.45 2.39 -12.49
N GLY A 20 2.84 3.12 -11.55
CA GLY A 20 3.22 3.14 -10.13
C GLY A 20 2.68 1.98 -9.28
N CYS A 21 2.37 0.81 -9.85
CA CYS A 21 1.96 -0.35 -9.08
C CYS A 21 3.21 -1.04 -8.51
N GLU A 22 3.67 -0.58 -7.34
CA GLU A 22 4.77 -1.19 -6.60
C GLU A 22 4.34 -2.58 -6.11
N SER A 23 4.61 -3.59 -6.93
CA SER A 23 4.37 -5.00 -6.60
C SER A 23 5.69 -5.62 -6.14
N VAL A 24 5.60 -6.55 -5.20
CA VAL A 24 6.76 -7.27 -4.67
C VAL A 24 7.41 -8.04 -5.82
N PRO A 25 8.70 -7.83 -6.13
CA PRO A 25 9.35 -8.54 -7.22
C PRO A 25 9.38 -10.06 -6.93
N PRO A 26 9.31 -10.92 -7.95
CA PRO A 26 9.30 -12.38 -7.76
C PRO A 26 10.54 -12.90 -7.02
N ASP A 27 11.68 -12.21 -7.17
CA ASP A 27 12.96 -12.51 -6.53
C ASP A 27 13.10 -11.93 -5.11
N ALA A 28 12.08 -11.25 -4.58
CA ALA A 28 12.13 -10.75 -3.21
C ALA A 28 12.28 -11.90 -2.21
N PRO A 29 13.09 -11.73 -1.14
CA PRO A 29 13.17 -12.71 -0.08
C PRO A 29 11.77 -12.98 0.50
N PRO A 30 11.52 -14.21 0.97
CA PRO A 30 10.21 -14.57 1.51
C PRO A 30 9.82 -13.64 2.66
N ARG A 31 8.53 -13.29 2.72
CA ARG A 31 7.99 -12.46 3.80
C ARG A 31 8.34 -13.06 5.16
N PRO A 32 8.93 -12.29 6.09
CA PRO A 32 9.16 -12.77 7.44
C PRO A 32 7.82 -13.13 8.11
N PRO A 33 7.84 -14.00 9.13
CA PRO A 33 6.65 -14.28 9.93
C PRO A 33 6.04 -12.97 10.48
N PRO A 34 4.70 -12.83 10.50
CA PRO A 34 4.06 -11.71 11.16
C PRO A 34 4.52 -11.64 12.62
N LYS A 35 4.90 -10.45 13.08
CA LYS A 35 5.21 -10.26 14.49
C LYS A 35 3.90 -10.33 15.27
N ALA A 36 3.89 -11.13 16.34
CA ALA A 36 2.74 -11.17 17.23
C ALA A 36 2.62 -9.81 17.93
N GLU A 37 1.56 -9.08 17.63
CA GLU A 37 1.21 -7.84 18.32
C GLU A 37 0.05 -8.09 19.26
N MET A 38 0.17 -7.60 20.49
CA MET A 38 -0.93 -7.62 21.43
C MET A 38 -1.97 -6.60 20.99
N SER A 39 -3.16 -7.07 20.62
CA SER A 39 -4.29 -6.18 20.36
C SER A 39 -4.81 -5.60 21.67
N PRO A 40 -5.12 -4.30 21.73
CA PRO A 40 -5.78 -3.73 22.89
C PRO A 40 -7.21 -4.27 22.98
N VAL A 41 -7.67 -4.54 24.21
CA VAL A 41 -9.08 -4.83 24.46
C VAL A 41 -9.86 -3.53 24.34
N LEU A 42 -10.70 -3.42 23.32
CA LEU A 42 -11.55 -2.25 23.11
C LEU A 42 -12.94 -2.46 23.74
N PRO A 43 -13.54 -1.44 24.38
CA PRO A 43 -14.93 -1.50 24.83
C PRO A 43 -15.91 -1.72 23.67
N SER A 44 -17.07 -2.31 23.96
CA SER A 44 -18.12 -2.57 22.96
C SER A 44 -18.62 -1.31 22.25
N TRP A 45 -18.62 -0.16 22.95
CA TRP A 45 -19.02 1.15 22.44
C TRP A 45 -17.92 1.90 21.69
N SER A 46 -16.72 1.31 21.53
CA SER A 46 -15.62 1.93 20.79
C SER A 46 -16.03 2.29 19.36
N THR A 47 -15.64 3.46 18.87
CA THR A 47 -15.76 3.86 17.45
C THR A 47 -14.52 3.49 16.62
N THR A 48 -13.49 2.91 17.25
CA THR A 48 -12.27 2.45 16.58
C THR A 48 -12.15 0.92 16.60
N THR A 49 -11.35 0.40 15.69
CA THR A 49 -10.96 -1.00 15.59
C THR A 49 -9.44 -1.11 15.55
N TRP A 50 -8.91 -2.20 16.10
CA TRP A 50 -7.49 -2.53 15.96
C TRP A 50 -7.21 -3.05 14.56
N VAL A 51 -6.24 -2.43 13.89
CA VAL A 51 -5.68 -2.88 12.62
C VAL A 51 -4.33 -3.52 12.94
N MET A 52 -4.21 -4.83 12.69
CA MET A 52 -2.97 -5.57 12.90
C MET A 52 -1.82 -4.99 12.07
N GLY A 53 -0.62 -4.96 12.65
CA GLY A 53 0.60 -4.64 11.91
C GLY A 53 0.85 -5.61 10.75
N TYR A 54 1.59 -5.14 9.75
CA TYR A 54 1.88 -5.91 8.55
C TYR A 54 3.26 -5.59 7.99
N TRP A 55 3.82 -6.55 7.26
CA TRP A 55 5.04 -6.34 6.48
C TRP A 55 4.72 -5.59 5.19
N LYS A 56 5.39 -4.47 4.98
CA LYS A 56 5.36 -3.70 3.73
C LYS A 56 6.70 -3.86 3.02
N TRP A 57 6.66 -4.19 1.73
CA TRP A 57 7.84 -4.13 0.89
C TRP A 57 8.14 -2.68 0.52
N ASP A 58 9.37 -2.22 0.72
CA ASP A 58 9.78 -0.85 0.38
C ASP A 58 10.55 -0.73 -0.94
N GLY A 59 10.75 -1.86 -1.64
CA GLY A 59 11.58 -1.95 -2.85
C GLY A 59 12.87 -2.74 -2.63
N THR A 60 13.40 -2.76 -1.40
CA THR A 60 14.68 -3.40 -1.05
C THR A 60 14.53 -4.42 0.08
N GLU A 61 13.70 -4.12 1.07
CA GLU A 61 13.52 -4.92 2.27
C GLU A 61 12.07 -4.95 2.77
N TRP A 62 11.82 -5.87 3.70
CA TRP A 62 10.56 -5.95 4.42
C TRP A 62 10.59 -5.02 5.63
N ILE A 63 9.76 -3.99 5.62
CA ILE A 63 9.57 -3.07 6.74
C ILE A 63 8.32 -3.47 7.53
N TRP A 64 8.45 -3.61 8.85
CA TRP A 64 7.30 -3.86 9.72
C TRP A 64 6.55 -2.55 9.97
N ILE A 65 5.28 -2.51 9.58
CA ILE A 65 4.36 -1.42 9.93
C ILE A 65 3.57 -1.87 11.16
N PRO A 66 3.72 -1.19 12.32
CA PRO A 66 3.03 -1.60 13.53
C PRO A 66 1.53 -1.39 13.42
N GLY A 67 0.78 -2.21 14.16
CA GLY A 67 -0.66 -2.07 14.26
C GLY A 67 -1.07 -0.74 14.89
N HIS A 68 -2.28 -0.30 14.56
CA HIS A 68 -2.83 0.97 15.04
C HIS A 68 -4.35 0.89 15.20
N LEU A 69 -4.91 1.88 15.89
CA LEU A 69 -6.35 2.06 15.96
C LEU A 69 -6.83 2.89 14.77
N ALA A 70 -7.78 2.36 14.02
CA ALA A 70 -8.45 3.06 12.94
C ALA A 70 -9.93 3.25 13.27
N PRO A 71 -10.60 4.31 12.77
CA PRO A 71 -12.05 4.41 12.84
C PRO A 71 -12.71 3.19 12.21
N LYS A 72 -13.85 2.77 12.76
CA LYS A 72 -14.68 1.75 12.11
C LYS A 72 -15.19 2.29 10.76
N PRO A 73 -15.19 1.46 9.70
CA PRO A 73 -15.72 1.82 8.38
C PRO A 73 -17.23 2.05 8.39
#